data_AF-A0A2T4C4F8-F1
#
_entry.id   AF-A0A2T4C4F8-F1
#
_cell.length_a   1.000
_cell.length_b   1.000
_cell.length_c   1.000
_cell.angle_alpha   90.00
_cell.angle_beta   90.00
_cell.angle_gamma   90.00
#
_symmetry.space_group_name_H-M   'P 1'
#
loop_
_entity.id
_entity.type
_entity.pdbx_description
1 polymer ?
#
loop_
_entity_poly.entity_id
_entity_poly.type
_entity_poly.pdbx_seq_one_letter_code
_entity_poly.pdbx_strand_id
1 'polypeptide(L)'
;ISDCETCLALSPNNMKAHYYLAQAQLSLRDFDAALANALAAHKLCAANNDKSLAAVTSIVLRCKKERWADREKKRLREERELEDRMAELLRKERDEMLAAVAPEDEAEKKAIEEEADQRLNALRSVFEAAREQNQKKREVPEWAIDDISFNVMVDPVITKTGKSYERASIMEHLRRHPSDPLTREPLTPADLRPNLALRQACEEFLDKNGWAADW
;
A
#
# COMPACT_ATOMS: atom_id res chain seq x y z
N ILE A 1 16.15 -0.59 19.01
CA ILE A 1 15.78 0.79 18.61
C ILE A 1 16.80 1.77 19.16
N SER A 2 16.95 1.89 20.48
CA SER A 2 17.93 2.78 21.14
C SER A 2 19.33 2.74 20.53
N ASP A 3 19.88 1.54 20.27
CA ASP A 3 21.22 1.41 19.66
C ASP A 3 21.29 2.01 18.25
N CYS A 4 20.26 1.79 17.42
CA CYS A 4 20.20 2.34 16.07
C CYS A 4 20.03 3.86 16.09
N GLU A 5 19.21 4.39 17.00
CA GLU A 5 19.02 5.83 17.20
C GLU A 5 20.32 6.51 17.66
N THR A 6 21.03 5.88 18.59
CA THR A 6 22.35 6.34 19.05
C THR A 6 23.35 6.35 17.89
N CYS A 7 23.37 5.29 17.06
CA CYS A 7 24.19 5.26 15.85
C CYS A 7 23.84 6.37 14.86
N LEU A 8 22.55 6.69 14.68
CA LEU A 8 22.09 7.75 13.78
C LEU A 8 22.37 9.15 14.33
N ALA A 9 22.33 9.32 15.65
CA ALA A 9 22.74 10.58 16.30
C ALA A 9 24.23 10.88 16.07
N LEU A 10 25.07 9.84 16.04
CA LEU A 10 26.51 9.96 15.76
C LEU A 10 26.81 10.03 14.25
N SER A 11 26.09 9.25 13.44
CA SER A 11 26.27 9.15 11.99
C SER A 11 24.91 9.05 11.29
N PRO A 12 24.33 10.21 10.91
CA PRO A 12 23.00 10.25 10.29
C PRO A 12 22.89 9.52 8.96
N ASN A 13 24.01 9.31 8.26
CA ASN A 13 24.05 8.63 6.95
C ASN A 13 24.39 7.14 7.06
N ASN A 14 24.13 6.51 8.21
CA ASN A 14 24.41 5.09 8.41
C ASN A 14 23.26 4.22 7.85
N MET A 15 23.48 3.66 6.65
CA MET A 15 22.50 2.79 5.97
C MET A 15 22.04 1.61 6.84
N LYS A 16 22.97 0.92 7.53
CA LYS A 16 22.64 -0.25 8.35
C LYS A 16 21.78 0.14 9.55
N ALA A 17 22.07 1.27 10.18
CA ALA A 17 21.27 1.77 11.29
C ALA A 17 19.83 2.04 10.86
N HIS A 18 19.62 2.72 9.72
CA HIS A 18 18.28 2.91 9.15
C HIS A 18 17.60 1.58 8.79
N TYR A 19 18.32 0.65 8.18
CA TYR A 19 17.78 -0.66 7.79
C TYR A 19 17.29 -1.48 9.00
N TYR A 20 18.10 -1.62 10.05
CA TYR A 20 17.70 -2.35 11.26
C TYR A 20 16.63 -1.60 12.06
N LEU A 21 16.67 -0.27 12.07
CA LEU A 21 15.63 0.54 12.70
C LEU A 21 14.28 0.33 12.02
N ALA A 22 14.24 0.32 10.68
CA ALA A 22 13.03 0.03 9.92
C ALA A 22 12.44 -1.35 10.25
N GLN A 23 13.29 -2.39 10.34
CA GLN A 23 12.83 -3.74 10.71
C GLN A 23 12.22 -3.79 12.12
N ALA A 24 12.87 -3.12 13.07
CA ALA A 24 12.39 -3.07 14.46
C ALA A 24 11.06 -2.30 14.56
N GLN A 25 10.95 -1.14 13.92
CA GLN A 25 9.73 -0.33 13.89
C GLN A 25 8.58 -1.07 13.19
N LEU A 26 8.88 -1.78 12.10
CA LEU A 26 7.90 -2.62 11.41
C LEU A 26 7.34 -3.71 12.33
N SER A 27 8.20 -4.33 13.14
CA SER A 27 7.82 -5.36 14.12
C SER A 27 6.98 -4.78 15.26
N LEU A 28 7.21 -3.52 15.62
CA LEU A 28 6.43 -2.77 16.61
C LEU A 28 5.16 -2.11 16.02
N ARG A 29 4.89 -2.32 14.73
CA ARG A 29 3.74 -1.74 14.00
C ARG A 29 3.75 -0.20 13.92
N ASP A 30 4.93 0.41 14.06
CA ASP A 30 5.14 1.81 13.70
C ASP A 30 5.47 1.90 12.20
N PHE A 31 4.43 1.75 11.37
CA PHE A 31 4.57 1.59 9.93
C PHE A 31 5.06 2.85 9.21
N ASP A 32 4.71 4.03 9.70
CA ASP A 32 5.13 5.30 9.09
C ASP A 32 6.62 5.56 9.34
N ALA A 33 7.09 5.37 10.59
CA ALA A 33 8.51 5.49 10.89
C ALA A 33 9.33 4.39 10.20
N ALA A 34 8.82 3.16 10.16
CA ALA A 34 9.47 2.04 9.47
C ALA A 34 9.69 2.35 7.99
N LEU A 35 8.67 2.84 7.29
CA LEU A 35 8.79 3.19 5.87
C LEU A 35 9.77 4.35 5.65
N ALA A 36 9.74 5.38 6.50
CA ALA A 36 10.67 6.50 6.40
C ALA A 36 12.13 6.05 6.53
N ASN A 37 12.43 5.20 7.50
CA ASN A 37 13.77 4.63 7.69
C ASN A 37 14.15 3.65 6.56
N ALA A 38 13.21 2.86 6.05
CA ALA A 38 13.46 1.97 4.92
C ALA A 38 13.85 2.77 3.65
N LEU A 39 13.14 3.87 3.36
CA LEU A 39 13.46 4.76 2.24
C LEU A 39 14.81 5.47 2.42
N ALA A 40 15.13 5.90 3.64
CA ALA A 40 16.44 6.48 3.94
C ALA A 40 17.58 5.46 3.71
N ALA A 41 17.42 4.24 4.22
CA ALA A 41 18.35 3.14 3.95
C ALA A 41 18.49 2.88 2.45
N HIS A 42 17.38 2.84 1.71
CA HIS A 42 17.36 2.60 0.28
C HIS A 42 18.14 3.68 -0.48
N LYS A 43 17.89 4.96 -0.18
CA LYS A 43 18.58 6.09 -0.79
C LYS A 43 20.10 6.01 -0.60
N LEU A 44 20.55 5.71 0.62
CA LEU A 44 21.98 5.56 0.94
C LEU A 44 22.59 4.34 0.23
N CYS A 45 21.86 3.23 0.20
CA CYS A 45 22.28 1.98 -0.44
C CYS A 45 22.43 2.15 -1.96
N ALA A 46 21.45 2.80 -2.59
CA ALA A 46 21.43 3.09 -4.02
C ALA A 46 22.53 4.07 -4.43
N ALA A 47 22.78 5.11 -3.63
CA ALA A 47 23.84 6.08 -3.89
C ALA A 47 25.24 5.44 -3.88
N ASN A 48 25.46 4.45 -3.01
CA ASN A 48 26.74 3.76 -2.89
C ASN A 48 26.87 2.51 -3.79
N ASN A 49 25.83 2.17 -4.56
CA ASN A 49 25.76 0.92 -5.34
C ASN A 49 26.11 -0.32 -4.49
N ASP A 50 25.59 -0.37 -3.26
CA ASP A 50 25.88 -1.45 -2.34
C ASP A 50 25.21 -2.76 -2.80
N LYS A 51 25.78 -3.90 -2.42
CA LYS A 51 25.24 -5.23 -2.73
C LYS A 51 23.95 -5.51 -1.97
N SER A 52 23.73 -4.84 -0.84
CA SER A 52 22.53 -4.96 -0.03
C SER A 52 21.28 -4.31 -0.65
N LEU A 53 21.38 -3.65 -1.80
CA LEU A 53 20.26 -2.89 -2.39
C LEU A 53 19.00 -3.73 -2.55
N ALA A 54 19.09 -4.96 -3.04
CA ALA A 54 17.94 -5.86 -3.16
C ALA A 54 17.25 -6.15 -1.82
N ALA A 55 18.02 -6.39 -0.76
CA ALA A 55 17.47 -6.60 0.58
C ALA A 55 16.82 -5.32 1.13
N VAL A 56 17.40 -4.16 0.84
CA VAL A 56 16.85 -2.86 1.27
C VAL A 56 15.58 -2.50 0.48
N THR A 57 15.51 -2.81 -0.82
CA THR A 57 14.30 -2.63 -1.63
C THR A 57 13.17 -3.54 -1.14
N SER A 58 13.48 -4.79 -0.78
CA SER A 58 12.49 -5.72 -0.21
C SER A 58 11.90 -5.20 1.11
N ILE A 59 12.69 -4.60 2.00
CA ILE A 59 12.13 -4.03 3.23
C ILE A 59 11.24 -2.80 2.94
N VAL A 60 11.54 -2.00 1.92
CA VAL A 60 10.66 -0.89 1.49
C VAL A 60 9.31 -1.42 1.02
N LEU A 61 9.30 -2.42 0.13
CA LEU A 61 8.07 -3.06 -0.35
C LEU A 61 7.25 -3.64 0.79
N ARG A 62 7.90 -4.36 1.71
CA ARG A 62 7.25 -4.91 2.90
C ARG A 62 6.66 -3.83 3.80
N CYS A 63 7.38 -2.72 4.03
CA CYS A 63 6.86 -1.59 4.82
C CYS A 63 5.62 -0.96 4.15
N LYS A 64 5.64 -0.77 2.83
CA LYS A 64 4.49 -0.25 2.08
C LYS A 64 3.27 -1.18 2.20
N LYS A 65 3.49 -2.50 2.04
CA LYS A 65 2.45 -3.52 2.16
C LYS A 65 1.78 -3.52 3.54
N GLU A 66 2.58 -3.62 4.59
CA GLU A 66 2.09 -3.70 5.98
C GLU A 66 1.40 -2.40 6.40
N ARG A 67 1.95 -1.24 5.99
CA ARG A 67 1.31 0.06 6.21
C ARG A 67 -0.07 0.12 5.56
N TRP A 68 -0.17 -0.32 4.30
CA TRP A 68 -1.43 -0.35 3.58
C TRP A 68 -2.42 -1.32 4.24
N ALA A 69 -1.98 -2.52 4.63
CA ALA A 69 -2.83 -3.51 5.30
C ALA A 69 -3.36 -3.00 6.64
N ASP A 70 -2.56 -2.28 7.44
CA ASP A 70 -3.01 -1.67 8.69
C ASP A 70 -4.04 -0.56 8.46
N ARG A 71 -3.79 0.32 7.48
CA ARG A 71 -4.73 1.38 7.09
C ARG A 71 -6.03 0.81 6.55
N GLU A 72 -5.95 -0.22 5.72
CA GLU A 72 -7.12 -0.89 5.16
C GLU A 72 -7.94 -1.60 6.24
N LYS A 73 -7.26 -2.25 7.21
CA LYS A 73 -7.93 -2.85 8.37
C LYS A 73 -8.66 -1.81 9.21
N LYS A 74 -8.06 -0.63 9.43
CA LYS A 74 -8.70 0.49 10.13
C LYS A 74 -9.90 1.00 9.33
N ARG A 75 -9.73 1.23 8.03
CA ARG A 75 -10.79 1.67 7.12
C ARG A 75 -12.00 0.74 7.16
N LEU A 76 -11.79 -0.58 7.03
CA LEU A 76 -12.86 -1.58 7.08
C LEU A 76 -13.57 -1.62 8.44
N ARG A 77 -12.83 -1.39 9.53
CA ARG A 77 -13.39 -1.33 10.87
C ARG A 77 -14.28 -0.09 11.02
N GLU A 78 -13.79 1.08 10.63
CA GLU A 78 -14.53 2.34 10.68
C GLU A 78 -15.78 2.30 9.79
N GLU A 79 -15.67 1.71 8.60
CA GLU A 79 -16.79 1.50 7.67
C GLU A 79 -17.89 0.63 8.31
N ARG A 80 -17.52 -0.47 8.95
CA ARG A 80 -18.46 -1.34 9.67
C ARG A 80 -19.09 -0.64 10.88
N GLU A 81 -18.29 0.07 11.68
CA GLU A 81 -18.79 0.82 12.83
C GLU A 81 -19.80 1.91 12.39
N LEU A 82 -19.55 2.56 11.25
CA LEU A 82 -20.47 3.53 10.68
C LEU A 82 -21.78 2.88 10.21
N GLU A 83 -21.70 1.76 9.49
CA GLU A 83 -22.87 1.00 9.04
C GLU A 83 -23.76 0.56 10.21
N ASP A 84 -23.15 -0.04 11.24
CA ASP A 84 -23.85 -0.50 12.43
C ASP A 84 -24.55 0.66 13.14
N ARG A 85 -23.86 1.80 13.30
CA ARG A 85 -24.42 3.01 13.91
C ARG A 85 -25.57 3.60 13.09
N MET A 86 -25.44 3.66 11.76
CA MET A 86 -26.51 4.17 10.89
C MET A 86 -27.74 3.24 10.94
N ALA A 87 -27.54 1.93 10.94
CA ALA A 87 -28.63 0.97 11.08
C ALA A 87 -29.32 1.07 12.44
N GLU A 88 -28.58 1.31 13.52
CA GLU A 88 -29.14 1.55 14.85
C GLU A 88 -30.00 2.82 14.89
N LEU A 89 -29.54 3.93 14.29
CA LEU A 89 -30.31 5.17 14.22
C LEU A 89 -31.64 4.99 13.46
N LEU A 90 -31.62 4.29 12.32
CA LEU A 90 -32.83 4.01 11.55
C LEU A 90 -33.83 3.12 12.31
N ARG A 91 -33.33 2.12 13.06
CA ARG A 91 -34.19 1.29 13.91
C ARG A 91 -34.81 2.09 15.04
N LYS A 92 -34.02 2.97 15.66
CA LYS A 92 -34.51 3.84 16.74
C LYS A 92 -35.59 4.80 16.23
N GLU A 93 -35.38 5.43 15.08
CA GLU A 93 -36.37 6.29 14.43
C GLU A 93 -37.68 5.52 14.15
N ARG A 94 -37.58 4.31 13.59
CA ARG A 94 -38.75 3.42 13.41
C ARG A 94 -39.46 3.13 14.73
N ASP A 95 -38.73 2.74 15.77
CA ASP A 95 -39.32 2.37 17.07
C ASP A 95 -40.01 3.58 17.73
N GLU A 96 -39.44 4.78 17.60
CA GLU A 96 -40.05 6.05 18.04
C GLU A 96 -41.34 6.37 17.26
N MET A 97 -41.34 6.18 15.94
CA MET A 97 -42.53 6.34 15.11
C MET A 97 -43.63 5.34 15.49
N LEU A 98 -43.29 4.07 15.66
CA LEU A 98 -44.24 3.03 16.07
C LEU A 98 -44.84 3.30 17.45
N ALA A 99 -44.05 3.84 18.39
CA ALA A 99 -44.53 4.20 19.72
C ALA A 99 -45.50 5.40 19.70
N ALA A 100 -45.45 6.25 18.67
CA ALA A 100 -46.35 7.38 18.51
C ALA A 100 -47.70 7.02 17.86
N VAL A 101 -47.81 5.83 17.24
CA VAL A 101 -49.03 5.36 16.57
C VAL A 101 -49.97 4.68 17.58
N ALA A 102 -51.28 4.87 17.39
CA ALA A 102 -52.30 4.24 18.22
C ALA A 102 -52.20 2.69 18.15
N PRO A 103 -52.40 1.95 19.27
CA PRO A 103 -52.28 0.49 19.29
C PRO A 103 -53.19 -0.23 18.28
N GLU A 104 -54.34 0.35 17.96
CA GLU A 104 -55.33 -0.19 17.02
C GLU A 104 -55.05 0.11 15.54
N ASP A 105 -54.15 1.05 15.22
CA ASP A 105 -53.83 1.40 13.83
C ASP A 105 -52.73 0.50 13.26
N GLU A 106 -53.10 -0.75 13.00
CA GLU A 106 -52.21 -1.75 12.41
C GLU A 106 -51.81 -1.40 10.96
N ALA A 107 -52.61 -0.60 10.25
CA ALA A 107 -52.29 -0.18 8.89
C ALA A 107 -51.12 0.81 8.87
N GLU A 108 -51.14 1.81 9.76
CA GLU A 108 -50.08 2.81 9.85
C GLU A 108 -48.78 2.20 10.41
N LYS A 109 -48.85 1.34 11.42
CA LYS A 109 -47.67 0.58 11.91
C LYS A 109 -46.99 -0.20 10.80
N LYS A 110 -47.78 -0.94 10.01
CA LYS A 110 -47.26 -1.73 8.89
C LYS A 110 -46.59 -0.84 7.83
N ALA A 111 -47.16 0.32 7.53
CA ALA A 111 -46.55 1.26 6.60
C ALA A 111 -45.19 1.80 7.11
N ILE A 112 -45.08 2.10 8.42
CA ILE A 112 -43.83 2.53 9.06
C ILE A 112 -42.77 1.42 9.00
N GLU A 113 -43.16 0.17 9.30
CA GLU A 113 -42.27 -0.98 9.21
C GLU A 113 -41.75 -1.18 7.79
N GLU A 114 -42.64 -1.17 6.78
CA GLU A 114 -42.28 -1.30 5.37
C GLU A 114 -41.32 -0.19 4.92
N GLU A 115 -41.56 1.06 5.32
CA GLU A 115 -40.69 2.19 4.97
C GLU A 115 -39.32 2.08 5.68
N ALA A 116 -39.29 1.69 6.95
CA ALA A 116 -38.05 1.48 7.69
C ALA A 116 -37.22 0.33 7.08
N ASP A 117 -37.86 -0.75 6.68
CA ASP A 117 -37.20 -1.87 5.99
C ASP A 117 -36.63 -1.44 4.64
N GLN A 118 -37.36 -0.62 3.87
CA GLN A 118 -36.84 -0.04 2.63
C GLN A 118 -35.59 0.82 2.87
N ARG A 119 -35.60 1.69 3.90
CA ARG A 119 -34.44 2.52 4.27
C ARG A 119 -33.25 1.67 4.71
N LEU A 120 -33.47 0.65 5.54
CA LEU A 120 -32.42 -0.27 6.01
C LEU A 120 -31.82 -1.07 4.84
N ASN A 121 -32.65 -1.53 3.91
CA ASN A 121 -32.19 -2.24 2.72
C ASN A 121 -31.38 -1.31 1.79
N ALA A 122 -31.83 -0.06 1.60
CA ALA A 122 -31.07 0.93 0.84
C ALA A 122 -29.71 1.22 1.49
N LEU A 123 -29.66 1.39 2.82
CA LEU A 123 -28.42 1.57 3.57
C LEU A 123 -27.44 0.41 3.32
N ARG A 124 -27.92 -0.84 3.51
CA ARG A 124 -27.10 -2.04 3.26
C ARG A 124 -26.59 -2.10 1.83
N SER A 125 -27.44 -1.82 0.85
CA SER A 125 -27.07 -1.82 -0.57
C SER A 125 -25.96 -0.81 -0.88
N VAL A 126 -26.00 0.38 -0.27
CA VAL A 126 -24.94 1.40 -0.44
C VAL A 126 -23.60 0.90 0.11
N PHE A 127 -23.59 0.34 1.33
CA PHE A 127 -22.36 -0.21 1.93
C PHE A 127 -21.85 -1.44 1.17
N GLU A 128 -22.74 -2.33 0.72
CA GLU A 128 -22.36 -3.49 -0.10
C GLU A 128 -21.72 -3.07 -1.43
N ALA A 129 -22.31 -2.09 -2.13
CA ALA A 129 -21.75 -1.57 -3.37
C ALA A 129 -20.35 -0.96 -3.17
N ALA A 130 -20.16 -0.22 -2.06
CA ALA A 130 -18.85 0.34 -1.70
C ALA A 130 -17.81 -0.77 -1.40
N ARG A 131 -18.20 -1.82 -0.66
CA ARG A 131 -17.34 -2.97 -0.39
C ARG A 131 -16.94 -3.71 -1.66
N GLU A 132 -17.88 -3.98 -2.56
CA GLU A 132 -17.59 -4.66 -3.84
C GLU A 132 -16.61 -3.86 -4.70
N GLN A 133 -16.77 -2.53 -4.77
CA GLN A 133 -15.87 -1.68 -5.53
C GLN A 133 -14.43 -1.73 -4.98
N ASN A 134 -14.29 -1.78 -3.65
CA ASN A 134 -12.99 -1.82 -2.97
C ASN A 134 -12.34 -3.20 -2.97
N GLN A 135 -13.12 -4.29 -3.01
CA GLN A 135 -12.60 -5.67 -2.99
C GLN A 135 -12.15 -6.21 -4.36
N LYS A 136 -12.46 -5.51 -5.47
CA LYS A 136 -11.95 -5.89 -6.79
C LYS A 136 -10.43 -5.80 -6.82
N LYS A 137 -9.76 -6.92 -6.55
CA LYS A 137 -8.32 -7.10 -6.77
C LYS A 137 -8.06 -6.84 -8.26
N ARG A 138 -7.40 -5.72 -8.53
CA ARG A 138 -7.02 -5.34 -9.90
C ARG A 138 -5.76 -6.11 -10.27
N GLU A 139 -5.49 -6.24 -11.56
CA GLU A 139 -4.18 -6.71 -12.01
C GLU A 139 -3.15 -5.58 -11.79
N VAL A 140 -1.94 -5.97 -11.41
CA VAL A 140 -0.83 -5.01 -11.35
C VAL A 140 -0.47 -4.66 -12.79
N PRO A 141 -0.45 -3.37 -13.17
CA PRO A 141 -0.14 -3.00 -14.53
C PRO A 141 1.27 -3.46 -14.91
N GLU A 142 1.43 -4.04 -16.10
CA GLU A 142 2.71 -4.55 -16.60
C GLU A 142 3.83 -3.49 -16.57
N TRP A 143 3.48 -2.22 -16.80
CA TRP A 143 4.45 -1.12 -16.77
C TRP A 143 5.06 -0.89 -15.38
N ALA A 144 4.41 -1.35 -14.29
CA ALA A 144 4.88 -1.19 -12.93
C ALA A 144 5.80 -2.34 -12.48
N ILE A 145 5.79 -3.45 -13.21
CA ILE A 145 6.46 -4.70 -12.86
C ILE A 145 7.88 -4.72 -13.47
N ASP A 146 8.86 -5.12 -12.66
CA ASP A 146 10.22 -5.35 -13.12
C ASP A 146 10.37 -6.73 -13.78
N ASP A 147 10.85 -6.79 -15.01
CA ASP A 147 11.03 -8.06 -15.75
C ASP A 147 12.07 -9.01 -15.13
N ILE A 148 12.90 -8.55 -14.19
CA ILE A 148 13.93 -9.37 -13.54
C ILE A 148 13.44 -9.94 -12.21
N SER A 149 12.96 -9.07 -11.31
CA SER A 149 12.49 -9.46 -9.97
C SER A 149 11.02 -9.83 -9.92
N PHE A 150 10.24 -9.49 -10.95
CA PHE A 150 8.79 -9.60 -11.02
C PHE A 150 8.04 -8.82 -9.93
N ASN A 151 8.72 -7.97 -9.16
CA ASN A 151 8.07 -7.11 -8.17
C ASN A 151 7.75 -5.73 -8.77
N VAL A 152 6.89 -4.98 -8.08
CA VAL A 152 6.67 -3.56 -8.40
C VAL A 152 7.95 -2.76 -8.19
N MET A 153 8.32 -1.94 -9.17
CA MET A 153 9.52 -1.09 -9.12
C MET A 153 9.40 -0.01 -8.06
N VAL A 154 10.43 0.10 -7.21
CA VAL A 154 10.60 1.15 -6.19
C VAL A 154 11.49 2.28 -6.70
N ASP A 155 12.57 1.94 -7.40
CA ASP A 155 13.51 2.91 -7.98
C ASP A 155 13.85 2.52 -9.42
N PRO A 156 12.89 2.68 -10.34
CA PRO A 156 13.08 2.31 -11.73
C PRO A 156 14.19 3.11 -12.40
N VAL A 157 15.02 2.42 -13.16
CA VAL A 157 16.06 2.99 -14.04
C VAL A 157 15.80 2.56 -15.47
N ILE A 158 16.00 3.49 -16.40
CA ILE A 158 15.88 3.25 -17.83
C ILE A 158 17.26 2.98 -18.43
N THR A 159 17.33 1.97 -19.29
CA THR A 159 18.52 1.65 -20.09
C THR A 159 18.56 2.51 -21.35
N LYS A 160 19.68 2.49 -22.07
CA LYS A 160 19.81 3.17 -23.38
C LYS A 160 18.89 2.60 -24.47
N THR A 161 18.36 1.39 -24.29
CA THR A 161 17.39 0.75 -25.19
C THR A 161 15.96 1.20 -24.89
N GLY A 162 15.75 1.98 -23.83
CA GLY A 162 14.44 2.52 -23.44
C GLY A 162 13.64 1.63 -22.49
N LYS A 163 14.12 0.43 -22.17
CA LYS A 163 13.47 -0.46 -21.19
C LYS A 163 13.80 0.00 -19.76
N SER A 164 12.80 -0.08 -18.87
CA SER A 164 12.99 0.22 -17.46
C SER A 164 13.03 -1.06 -16.63
N TYR A 165 13.87 -1.06 -15.60
CA TYR A 165 14.04 -2.13 -14.62
C TYR A 165 14.13 -1.55 -13.22
N GLU A 166 13.87 -2.36 -12.20
CA GLU A 166 14.21 -2.01 -10.82
C GLU A 166 15.74 -1.89 -10.68
N ARG A 167 16.23 -0.79 -10.08
CA ARG A 167 17.68 -0.56 -9.89
C ARG A 167 18.33 -1.73 -9.19
N ALA A 168 17.73 -2.25 -8.12
CA ALA A 168 18.31 -3.37 -7.38
C ALA A 168 18.59 -4.59 -8.28
N SER A 169 17.63 -4.93 -9.14
CA SER A 169 17.67 -6.10 -10.02
C SER A 169 18.66 -5.94 -11.16
N ILE A 170 18.60 -4.83 -11.89
CA ILE A 170 19.49 -4.59 -13.03
C ILE A 170 20.94 -4.40 -12.60
N MET A 171 21.19 -3.77 -11.45
CA MET A 171 22.55 -3.62 -10.93
C MET A 171 23.16 -4.97 -10.56
N GLU A 172 22.37 -5.89 -10.01
CA GLU A 172 22.83 -7.26 -9.73
C GLU A 172 23.06 -8.06 -11.03
N HIS A 173 22.19 -7.90 -12.03
CA HIS A 173 22.39 -8.49 -13.36
C HIS A 173 23.72 -8.03 -13.99
N LEU A 174 23.95 -6.72 -14.02
CA LEU A 174 25.14 -6.12 -14.65
C LEU A 174 26.46 -6.48 -13.96
N ARG A 175 26.43 -6.86 -12.67
CA ARG A 175 27.60 -7.42 -11.98
C ARG A 175 28.01 -8.79 -12.51
N ARG A 176 27.06 -9.56 -13.05
CA ARG A 176 27.27 -10.92 -13.58
C ARG A 176 27.41 -10.93 -15.10
N HIS A 177 26.60 -10.14 -15.78
CA HIS A 177 26.52 -10.07 -17.24
C HIS A 177 26.42 -8.59 -17.68
N PRO A 178 27.46 -8.01 -18.29
CA PRO A 178 27.48 -6.60 -18.71
C PRO A 178 26.72 -6.39 -20.03
N SER A 179 25.45 -6.81 -20.04
CA SER A 179 24.55 -6.75 -21.18
C SER A 179 23.13 -6.42 -20.73
N ASP A 180 22.32 -5.86 -21.62
CA ASP A 180 20.90 -5.66 -21.40
C ASP A 180 20.19 -7.03 -21.29
N PRO A 181 19.37 -7.28 -20.26
CA PRO A 181 18.69 -8.57 -20.07
C PRO A 181 17.78 -8.97 -21.23
N LEU A 182 17.17 -7.99 -21.90
CA LEU A 182 16.21 -8.19 -22.99
C LEU A 182 16.91 -8.24 -24.35
N THR A 183 17.70 -7.22 -24.66
CA THR A 183 18.30 -7.09 -26.01
C THR A 183 19.65 -7.78 -26.15
N ARG A 184 20.30 -8.11 -25.04
CA ARG A 184 21.68 -8.66 -24.97
C ARG A 184 22.76 -7.71 -25.50
N GLU A 185 22.41 -6.46 -25.79
CA GLU A 185 23.39 -5.44 -26.17
C GLU A 185 24.31 -5.09 -25.00
N PRO A 186 25.57 -4.71 -25.23
CA PRO A 186 26.48 -4.31 -24.15
C PRO A 186 25.87 -3.18 -23.32
N LEU A 187 25.79 -3.34 -22.01
CA LEU A 187 25.19 -2.37 -21.09
C LEU A 187 26.05 -2.27 -19.84
N THR A 188 26.26 -1.05 -19.36
CA THR A 188 27.02 -0.77 -18.14
C THR A 188 26.18 0.03 -17.14
N PRO A 189 26.52 0.01 -15.84
CA PRO A 189 25.82 0.84 -14.86
C PRO A 189 25.82 2.34 -15.19
N ALA A 190 26.83 2.82 -15.90
CA ALA A 190 26.93 4.21 -16.33
C ALA A 190 25.94 4.58 -17.45
N ASP A 191 25.34 3.59 -18.13
CA ASP A 191 24.31 3.80 -19.14
C ASP A 191 22.91 3.96 -18.52
N LEU A 192 22.74 3.60 -17.24
CA LEU A 192 21.46 3.68 -16.56
C LEU A 192 21.11 5.11 -16.18
N ARG A 193 19.84 5.50 -16.37
CA ARG A 193 19.31 6.80 -15.95
C ARG A 193 18.09 6.59 -15.05
N PRO A 194 17.92 7.37 -13.97
CA PRO A 194 16.70 7.29 -13.15
C PRO A 194 15.45 7.62 -13.98
N ASN A 195 14.43 6.76 -13.93
CA ASN A 195 13.15 7.02 -14.56
C ASN A 195 12.19 7.65 -13.53
N LEU A 196 12.29 8.96 -13.36
CA LEU A 196 11.57 9.69 -12.31
C LEU A 196 10.04 9.64 -12.52
N ALA A 197 9.58 9.70 -13.76
CA ALA A 197 8.16 9.64 -14.09
C ALA A 197 7.56 8.27 -13.74
N LEU A 198 8.25 7.19 -14.11
CA LEU A 198 7.82 5.83 -13.76
C LEU A 198 7.87 5.61 -12.25
N ARG A 199 8.87 6.16 -11.56
CA ARG A 199 8.95 6.08 -10.09
C ARG A 199 7.74 6.71 -9.43
N GLN A 200 7.33 7.91 -9.88
CA GLN A 200 6.13 8.58 -9.37
C GLN A 200 4.87 7.78 -9.67
N ALA A 201 4.74 7.21 -10.88
CA ALA A 201 3.60 6.38 -11.25
C ALA A 201 3.50 5.11 -10.39
N CYS A 202 4.62 4.41 -10.15
CA CYS A 202 4.67 3.25 -9.26
C CYS A 202 4.35 3.62 -7.81
N GLU A 203 4.83 4.78 -7.34
CA GLU A 203 4.54 5.27 -5.99
C GLU A 203 3.05 5.57 -5.80
N GLU A 204 2.43 6.32 -6.72
CA GLU A 204 0.99 6.59 -6.69
C GLU A 204 0.17 5.31 -6.79
N PHE A 205 0.60 4.38 -7.63
CA PHE A 205 -0.05 3.08 -7.75
C PHE A 205 -0.01 2.31 -6.43
N LEU A 206 1.13 2.22 -5.76
CA LEU A 206 1.28 1.53 -4.47
C LEU A 206 0.58 2.23 -3.31
N ASP A 207 0.45 3.57 -3.34
CA ASP A 207 -0.31 4.28 -2.31
C ASP A 207 -1.80 3.91 -2.35
N LYS A 208 -2.35 3.69 -3.54
CA LYS A 208 -3.73 3.23 -3.75
C LYS A 208 -3.88 1.72 -3.66
N ASN A 209 -2.82 0.96 -4.00
CA ASN A 209 -2.85 -0.49 -4.18
C ASN A 209 -1.67 -1.16 -3.43
N GLY A 210 -1.49 -0.88 -2.14
CA GLY A 210 -0.33 -1.38 -1.39
C GLY A 210 -0.28 -2.91 -1.26
N TRP A 211 -1.39 -3.61 -1.53
CA TRP A 211 -1.43 -5.06 -1.68
C TRP A 211 -0.55 -5.59 -2.83
N ALA A 212 -0.23 -4.75 -3.82
CA ALA A 212 0.55 -5.12 -5.00
C ALA A 212 2.07 -5.18 -4.77
N ALA A 213 2.56 -4.83 -3.58
CA ALA A 213 3.99 -4.74 -3.30
C ALA A 213 4.75 -6.09 -3.28
N ASP A 214 4.05 -7.21 -3.43
CA ASP A 214 4.57 -8.59 -3.29
C ASP A 214 4.05 -9.48 -4.44
N TRP A 215 3.85 -8.88 -5.63
CA TRP A 215 3.27 -9.54 -6.81
C TRP A 215 4.14 -10.69 -7.32
#